data_AF-A0A392T3L6-F1
#
_entry.id   AF-A0A392T3L6-F1
#
_cell.length_a   1.000
_cell.length_b   1.000
_cell.length_c   1.000
_cell.angle_alpha   90.00
_cell.angle_beta   90.00
_cell.angle_gamma   90.00
#
_symmetry.space_group_name_H-M   'P 1'
#
loop_
_entity.id
_entity.type
_entity.pdbx_description
1 polymer ?
#
loop_
_entity_poly.entity_id
_entity_poly.type
_entity_poly.pdbx_seq_one_letter_code
_entity_poly.pdbx_strand_id
1 'polypeptide(L)' 'MASCKPSATYVDTKQKLGTSGTPYEDPSLYRSLAGALQYLIFTRPDISYVIQQVCLHMHAPSTEHMLALKRILRYV' A
#
# COMPACT_ATOMS: atom_id res chain seq x y z
N MET A 1 -22.23 -8.60 19.53
CA MET A 1 -21.37 -8.88 18.36
C MET A 1 -20.10 -9.57 18.86
N ALA A 2 -20.16 -10.89 19.11
CA ALA A 2 -19.04 -11.65 19.66
C ALA A 2 -18.83 -12.87 18.76
N SER A 3 -17.58 -13.08 18.33
CA SER A 3 -17.13 -14.13 17.40
C SER A 3 -17.18 -13.77 15.91
N CYS A 4 -16.36 -12.80 15.50
CA CYS A 4 -15.86 -12.76 14.12
C CYS A 4 -14.46 -13.40 14.12
N LYS A 5 -14.26 -14.43 13.30
CA LYS A 5 -12.93 -15.01 13.06
C LYS A 5 -12.07 -13.96 12.32
N PRO A 6 -10.80 -13.74 12.71
CA PRO A 6 -9.94 -12.84 11.97
C PRO A 6 -9.78 -13.38 10.55
N SER A 7 -10.31 -12.65 9.57
CA SER A 7 -10.03 -12.95 8.16
C SER A 7 -8.56 -12.67 7.92
N ALA A 8 -7.86 -13.59 7.25
CA ALA A 8 -6.50 -13.36 6.79
C ALA A 8 -6.54 -12.32 5.65
N THR A 9 -6.70 -11.06 6.00
CA THR A 9 -6.51 -9.96 5.06
C THR A 9 -5.03 -9.93 4.69
N TYR A 10 -4.75 -9.82 3.40
CA TYR A 10 -3.39 -9.76 2.83
C TYR A 10 -2.56 -8.56 3.35
N VAL A 11 -3.20 -7.66 4.11
CA VAL A 11 -2.55 -6.55 4.79
C VAL A 11 -2.30 -6.92 6.23
N ASP A 12 -1.02 -7.14 6.54
CA ASP A 12 -0.53 -7.06 7.90
C ASP A 12 -0.82 -5.64 8.42
N THR A 13 -1.91 -5.50 9.19
CA THR A 13 -2.27 -4.26 9.88
C THR A 13 -1.40 -4.02 11.12
N LYS A 14 -0.35 -4.84 11.34
CA LYS A 14 0.51 -4.81 12.53
C LYS A 14 1.83 -4.11 12.31
N GLN A 15 2.34 -3.98 11.09
CA GLN A 15 3.40 -3.02 10.85
C GLN A 15 2.78 -1.62 10.90
N LYS A 16 2.84 -1.03 12.10
CA LYS A 16 3.04 0.42 12.24
C LYS A 16 4.05 0.80 11.16
N LEU A 17 3.55 1.34 10.05
CA LEU A 17 4.33 2.08 9.08
C LEU A 17 4.74 3.35 9.82
N GLY A 18 5.69 3.17 10.73
CA GLY A 18 6.30 4.25 11.47
C GLY A 18 7.03 5.12 10.46
N THR A 19 6.97 6.42 10.67
CA THR A 19 7.70 7.47 9.96
C THR A 19 9.24 7.34 10.09
N SER A 20 9.74 6.13 10.34
CA SER A 20 11.11 5.75 10.68
C SER A 20 11.70 4.74 9.67
N GLY A 21 11.17 4.71 8.44
CA GLY A 21 11.76 3.98 7.32
C GLY A 21 12.79 4.84 6.59
N THR A 22 13.78 4.22 5.94
CA THR A 22 14.69 4.96 5.06
C THR A 22 13.87 5.62 3.93
N PRO A 23 14.02 6.93 3.72
CA PRO A 23 13.29 7.63 2.66
C PRO A 23 13.65 7.00 1.32
N TYR A 24 12.65 6.84 0.47
CA TYR A 24 12.86 6.33 -0.87
C TYR A 24 13.58 7.39 -1.72
N GLU A 25 14.63 7.00 -2.43
CA GLU A 25 15.48 7.92 -3.22
C GLU A 25 14.67 8.69 -4.28
N ASP A 26 13.68 8.06 -4.91
CA ASP A 26 12.94 8.63 -6.04
C ASP A 26 11.44 8.83 -5.77
N PRO A 27 11.02 9.86 -5.01
CA PRO A 27 9.62 10.08 -4.68
C PRO A 27 8.72 10.26 -5.93
N SER A 28 9.27 10.74 -7.05
CA SER A 28 8.56 10.90 -8.32
C SER A 28 8.11 9.57 -8.92
N LEU A 29 8.97 8.55 -8.89
CA LEU A 29 8.64 7.21 -9.37
C LEU A 29 7.55 6.58 -8.52
N TYR A 30 7.65 6.72 -7.21
CA TYR A 30 6.63 6.24 -6.28
C TYR A 30 5.27 6.88 -6.57
N ARG A 31 5.23 8.20 -6.78
CA ARG A 31 3.98 8.92 -7.06
C ARG A 31 3.35 8.51 -8.39
N SER A 32 4.15 8.31 -9.43
CA SER A 32 3.66 7.83 -10.73
C SER A 32 3.01 6.45 -10.61
N LEU A 33 3.65 5.52 -9.91
CA LEU A 33 3.11 4.18 -9.68
C LEU A 33 1.86 4.20 -8.79
N ALA A 34 1.87 4.98 -7.72
CA ALA A 34 0.71 5.14 -6.85
C ALA A 34 -0.49 5.72 -7.61
N GLY A 35 -0.27 6.65 -8.54
CA GLY A 35 -1.31 7.18 -9.44
C GLY A 35 -1.87 6.11 -10.39
N ALA A 36 -1.00 5.27 -10.96
CA ALA A 36 -1.44 4.14 -11.78
C ALA A 36 -2.27 3.12 -10.97
N LEU A 37 -1.89 2.86 -9.71
CA LEU A 37 -2.66 1.99 -8.83
C LEU A 37 -4.02 2.60 -8.45
N GLN A 38 -4.11 3.92 -8.24
CA GLN A 38 -5.39 4.57 -7.99
C GLN A 38 -6.39 4.35 -9.13
N TYR A 39 -5.91 4.30 -10.38
CA TYR A 39 -6.76 3.95 -11.52
C TYR A 39 -7.27 2.50 -11.44
N LEU A 40 -6.42 1.59 -10.95
CA LEU A 40 -6.75 0.17 -10.79
C LEU A 40 -7.81 -0.11 -9.71
N ILE A 41 -7.97 0.78 -8.73
CA ILE A 41 -9.04 0.69 -7.71
C ILE A 41 -10.43 0.61 -8.37
N PHE A 42 -10.64 1.37 -9.46
CA PHE A 42 -11.94 1.42 -10.14
C PHE A 42 -12.35 0.08 -10.76
N THR A 43 -11.37 -0.74 -11.17
CA THR A 43 -11.63 -2.02 -11.83
C THR A 43 -11.48 -3.21 -10.89
N ARG A 44 -10.73 -3.08 -9.79
CA ARG A 44 -10.53 -4.13 -8.78
C ARG A 44 -10.72 -3.60 -7.34
N PRO A 45 -11.95 -3.57 -6.81
CA PRO A 45 -12.21 -3.13 -5.43
C PRO A 45 -11.58 -4.06 -4.39
N ASP A 46 -11.25 -5.30 -4.75
CA ASP A 46 -10.64 -6.31 -3.88
C ASP A 46 -9.30 -5.87 -3.26
N ILE A 47 -8.54 -5.05 -4.01
CA ILE A 47 -7.22 -4.53 -3.59
C ILE A 47 -7.25 -3.04 -3.22
N SER A 48 -8.42 -2.41 -3.25
CA SER A 48 -8.61 -0.97 -3.01
C SER A 48 -8.01 -0.50 -1.69
N TYR A 49 -8.23 -1.28 -0.63
CA TYR A 49 -7.74 -0.99 0.72
C TYR A 49 -6.21 -0.90 0.78
N VAL A 50 -5.52 -1.83 0.12
CA VAL A 50 -4.05 -1.89 0.12
C VAL A 50 -3.46 -0.72 -0.65
N ILE A 51 -4.06 -0.41 -1.81
CA ILE A 51 -3.64 0.74 -2.62
C ILE A 51 -3.82 2.03 -1.83
N GLN A 52 -4.96 2.20 -1.16
CA GLN A 52 -5.23 3.40 -0.37
C GLN A 52 -4.24 3.57 0.79
N GLN A 53 -3.87 2.49 1.48
CA GLN A 53 -2.83 2.51 2.52
C GLN A 53 -1.46 3.00 1.99
N VAL A 54 -1.07 2.56 0.79
CA VAL A 54 0.17 2.98 0.14
C VAL A 54 0.09 4.44 -0.33
N CYS A 55 -1.08 4.88 -0.82
CA CYS A 55 -1.32 6.26 -1.24
C CYS A 55 -1.26 7.27 -0.07
N LEU A 56 -1.59 6.89 1.16
CA LEU A 56 -1.46 7.77 2.33
C LEU A 56 -0.01 8.24 2.56
N HIS A 57 0.97 7.45 2.13
CA HIS A 57 2.40 7.70 2.34
C HIS A 57 3.08 8.40 1.15
N MET A 58 2.32 8.97 0.20
CA MET A 58 2.86 9.67 -1.00
C MET A 58 3.65 10.95 -0.69
N HIS A 59 3.43 11.55 0.48
CA HIS A 59 4.17 12.75 0.92
C HIS A 59 5.59 12.43 1.41
N ALA A 60 5.80 11.25 2.00
CA ALA A 60 7.09 10.79 2.51
C ALA A 60 7.23 9.27 2.26
N PRO A 61 7.47 8.85 1.00
CA PRO A 61 7.61 7.44 0.71
C PRO A 61 8.89 6.88 1.33
N SER A 62 8.78 5.65 1.80
CA SER A 62 9.87 4.87 2.40
C SER A 62 10.11 3.63 1.55
N THR A 63 11.29 3.06 1.67
CA THR A 63 11.67 1.80 0.99
C THR A 63 10.68 0.67 1.24
N GLU A 64 10.18 0.53 2.48
CA GLU A 64 9.13 -0.43 2.85
C GLU A 64 7.81 -0.22 2.09
N HIS A 65 7.40 1.04 1.90
CA HIS A 65 6.21 1.38 1.12
C HIS A 65 6.37 0.99 -0.35
N MET A 66 7.57 1.19 -0.91
CA MET A 66 7.88 0.79 -2.29
C MET A 66 7.87 -0.74 -2.44
N LEU A 67 8.34 -1.49 -1.44
CA LEU A 67 8.26 -2.96 -1.43
C LEU A 67 6.81 -3.45 -1.38
N ALA A 68 5.97 -2.84 -0.55
CA ALA A 68 4.54 -3.13 -0.53
C ALA A 68 3.88 -2.84 -1.89
N LEU A 69 4.18 -1.69 -2.48
CA LEU A 69 3.70 -1.31 -3.82
C LEU A 69 4.13 -2.33 -4.89
N LYS A 70 5.39 -2.78 -4.88
CA LYS A 70 5.88 -3.84 -5.79
C LYS A 70 5.15 -5.17 -5.60
N ARG A 71 4.79 -5.53 -4.37
CA ARG A 71 3.98 -6.73 -4.09
C ARG A 71 2.57 -6.62 -4.65
N ILE A 72 1.94 -5.46 -4.55
CA ILE A 72 0.62 -5.20 -5.15
C ILE A 72 0.71 -5.32 -6.68
N LEU A 73 1.72 -4.69 -7.30
CA LEU A 73 1.92 -4.80 -8.75
C LEU A 73 2.18 -6.23 -9.22
N ARG A 74 2.84 -7.06 -8.41
CA ARG A 74 3.05 -8.49 -8.74
C ARG A 74 1.76 -9.31 -8.64
N TYR A 75 0.80 -8.87 -7.84
CA TYR A 75 -0.47 -9.55 -7.63
C TYR A 75 -1.52 -9.19 -8.69
N VAL A 76 -1.49 -7.97 -9.20
CA VAL A 76 -2.43 -7.47 -10.23
C VAL A 76 -2.22 -8.18 -11.56
#